data_AF-A0A0D0KP56-F1
#
_entry.id   AF-A0A0D0KP56-F1
#
_cell.length_a   1.000
_cell.length_b   1.000
_cell.length_c   1.000
_cell.angle_alpha   90.00
_cell.angle_beta   90.00
_cell.angle_gamma   90.00
#
_symmetry.space_group_name_H-M   'P 1'
#
loop_
_entity.id
_entity.type
_entity.pdbx_description
1 polymer ?
#
loop_
_entity_poly.entity_id
_entity_poly.type
_entity_poly.pdbx_seq_one_letter_code
_entity_poly.pdbx_strand_id
1 'polypeptide(L)'
;MNKTKPCRFCNQLFEFKSAKAQYCTEAHKKQFQRARSKKLDDQRKYRFSTSAFVYYLADSCRRSGTIEVLPKSLSELEKLYSLYKFSLKANAYGEDDQFSLCHIFPVTHPHSIGTMYAENLTVSYRDLNSSHSNGFTAGAGHKISRINLKPKWLVRKEDTKSSVVAKIVEYLGEDYTATIAVKLKLQPARRQAVLDWLASCTDDRVPALAEREGMTTAALSKLKAEITGKSAGYAPVSGINSNDVFLAELKRLSQHRPNLEKVIEPWLAATDTILPLVFDLQWCGPSESEYKVALEPLKGLRQAQFNLLHGGKIEDFLTALNTYHTSESLVLPFAPKVVPVFKDDTASQIEPTRSAIFTVQDYAELVILEAEFNSVIHPDLLEPNHFDIEDDIDQPVFELYKPKEKQTNHTWRYHT
;
A
#
# COMPACT_ATOMS: atom_id res chain seq x y z
N MET A 1 27.68 -39.69 45.32
CA MET A 1 27.36 -38.25 45.32
C MET A 1 26.05 -38.04 44.60
N ASN A 2 25.01 -37.56 45.29
CA ASN A 2 23.77 -37.16 44.64
C ASN A 2 24.06 -35.92 43.78
N LYS A 3 23.73 -35.98 42.49
CA LYS A 3 23.92 -34.86 41.58
C LYS A 3 22.78 -33.87 41.80
N THR A 4 23.13 -32.62 42.13
CA THR A 4 22.18 -31.52 42.35
C THR A 4 22.35 -30.44 41.28
N LYS A 5 21.28 -29.70 40.98
CA LYS A 5 21.33 -28.50 40.11
C LYS A 5 20.14 -27.58 40.35
N PRO A 6 20.21 -26.29 39.97
CA PRO A 6 19.11 -25.36 40.19
C PRO A 6 17.92 -25.65 39.27
N CYS A 7 16.72 -25.57 39.83
CA CYS A 7 15.47 -25.62 39.06
C CYS A 7 15.31 -24.35 38.23
N ARG A 8 14.95 -24.47 36.93
CA ARG A 8 14.75 -23.31 36.04
C ARG A 8 13.57 -22.39 36.40
N PHE A 9 12.74 -22.77 37.37
CA PHE A 9 11.58 -21.98 37.80
C PHE A 9 11.81 -21.32 39.16
N CYS A 10 12.07 -22.10 40.21
CA CYS A 10 12.25 -21.57 41.58
C CYS A 10 13.72 -21.28 41.95
N ASN A 11 14.68 -21.57 41.08
CA ASN A 11 16.14 -21.48 41.31
C ASN A 11 16.69 -22.30 42.50
N GLN A 12 15.86 -23.09 43.18
CA GLN A 12 16.31 -23.98 44.27
C GLN A 12 17.04 -25.20 43.71
N LEU A 13 18.08 -25.63 44.42
CA LEU A 13 18.82 -26.86 44.12
C LEU A 13 17.90 -28.08 44.37
N PHE A 14 17.89 -29.03 43.44
CA PHE A 14 17.16 -30.28 43.59
C PHE A 14 18.00 -31.48 43.15
N GLU A 15 17.75 -32.63 43.75
CA GLU A 15 18.34 -33.91 43.35
C GLU A 15 17.66 -34.44 42.10
N PHE A 16 18.44 -34.88 41.11
CA PHE A 16 17.90 -35.39 39.86
C PHE A 16 18.35 -36.83 39.58
N LYS A 17 17.42 -37.65 39.10
CA LYS A 17 17.70 -39.01 38.61
C LYS A 17 18.26 -39.04 37.18
N SER A 18 18.04 -37.97 36.41
CA SER A 18 18.48 -37.85 35.01
C SER A 18 19.14 -36.50 34.76
N ALA A 19 20.28 -36.51 34.06
CA ALA A 19 20.97 -35.29 33.66
C ALA A 19 20.08 -34.32 32.85
N LYS A 20 19.00 -34.81 32.22
CA LYS A 20 18.03 -34.01 31.46
C LYS A 20 16.95 -33.32 32.30
N ALA A 21 16.75 -33.67 33.57
CA ALA A 21 15.68 -33.08 34.39
C ALA A 21 15.91 -31.57 34.57
N GLN A 22 14.96 -30.68 34.33
CA GLN A 22 15.22 -29.22 34.46
C GLN A 22 14.45 -28.55 35.62
N TYR A 23 13.55 -29.31 36.23
CA TYR A 23 12.61 -28.82 37.23
C TYR A 23 12.55 -29.80 38.40
N CYS A 24 12.39 -29.28 39.62
CA CYS A 24 12.26 -30.11 40.82
C CYS A 24 10.91 -30.83 40.90
N THR A 25 9.87 -30.29 40.25
CA THR A 25 8.53 -30.88 40.18
C THR A 25 7.90 -30.69 38.81
N GLU A 26 6.95 -31.57 38.44
CA GLU A 26 6.12 -31.37 37.24
C GLU A 26 5.24 -30.11 37.34
N ALA A 27 4.89 -29.68 38.56
CA ALA A 27 4.19 -28.41 38.79
C ALA A 27 5.03 -27.20 38.34
N HIS A 28 6.31 -27.15 38.74
CA HIS A 28 7.23 -26.09 38.30
C HIS A 28 7.49 -26.12 36.79
N LYS A 29 7.54 -27.31 36.18
CA LYS A 29 7.62 -27.44 34.72
C LYS A 29 6.37 -26.87 34.03
N LYS A 30 5.16 -27.19 34.49
CA LYS A 30 3.90 -26.66 33.95
C LYS A 30 3.79 -25.15 34.15
N GLN A 31 4.16 -24.64 35.33
CA GLN A 31 4.17 -23.20 35.61
C GLN A 31 5.16 -22.46 34.72
N PHE A 32 6.38 -22.98 34.56
CA PHE A 32 7.37 -22.41 33.65
C PHE A 32 6.88 -22.43 32.20
N GLN A 33 6.27 -23.52 31.74
CA GLN A 33 5.67 -23.61 30.41
C GLN A 33 4.56 -22.58 30.21
N ARG A 34 3.64 -22.43 31.18
CA ARG A 34 2.56 -21.43 31.15
C ARG A 34 3.12 -20.00 31.10
N ALA A 35 4.09 -19.67 31.97
CA ALA A 35 4.73 -18.36 31.99
C ALA A 35 5.45 -18.06 30.67
N ARG A 36 6.16 -19.05 30.10
CA ARG A 36 6.80 -18.93 28.79
C ARG A 36 5.77 -18.71 27.67
N SER A 37 4.70 -19.49 27.64
CA SER A 37 3.63 -19.34 26.63
C SER A 37 2.96 -17.97 26.72
N LYS A 38 2.66 -17.50 27.94
CA LYS A 38 2.11 -16.16 28.18
C LYS A 38 3.05 -15.07 27.65
N LYS A 39 4.35 -15.13 28.00
CA LYS A 39 5.35 -14.18 27.51
C LYS A 39 5.43 -14.15 25.98
N LEU A 40 5.34 -15.32 25.32
CA LEU A 40 5.37 -15.41 23.87
C LEU A 40 4.09 -14.82 23.25
N ASP A 41 2.94 -15.04 23.88
CA ASP A 41 1.67 -14.47 23.44
C ASP A 41 1.66 -12.94 23.56
N ASP A 42 2.05 -12.43 24.73
CA ASP A 42 2.23 -10.99 24.98
C ASP A 42 3.16 -10.36 23.93
N GLN A 43 4.27 -11.04 23.60
CA GLN A 43 5.20 -10.56 22.57
C GLN A 43 4.57 -10.55 21.15
N ARG A 44 3.69 -11.51 20.84
CA ARG A 44 3.00 -11.55 19.52
C ARG A 44 1.95 -10.45 19.42
N LYS A 45 1.14 -10.27 20.46
CA LYS A 45 0.16 -9.18 20.58
C LYS A 45 0.84 -7.82 20.50
N TYR A 46 2.00 -7.69 21.16
CA TYR A 46 2.85 -6.51 21.06
C TYR A 46 3.30 -6.22 19.63
N ARG A 47 3.88 -7.22 18.94
CA ARG A 47 4.31 -7.08 17.54
C ARG A 47 3.18 -6.70 16.61
N PHE A 48 1.98 -7.24 16.81
CA PHE A 48 0.80 -6.84 16.04
C PHE A 48 0.52 -5.35 16.25
N SER A 49 0.27 -4.96 17.50
CA SER A 49 -0.23 -3.63 17.88
C SER A 49 0.75 -2.49 17.61
N THR A 50 2.03 -2.81 17.43
CA THR A 50 3.10 -1.83 17.19
C THR A 50 3.71 -1.90 15.80
N SER A 51 3.19 -2.76 14.92
CA SER A 51 3.72 -2.88 13.55
C SER A 51 3.31 -1.72 12.67
N ALA A 52 4.19 -1.36 11.73
CA ALA A 52 3.90 -0.33 10.72
C ALA A 52 2.69 -0.68 9.86
N PHE A 53 2.50 -1.97 9.56
CA PHE A 53 1.33 -2.44 8.82
C PHE A 53 0.03 -2.19 9.58
N VAL A 54 -0.03 -2.50 10.89
CA VAL A 54 -1.24 -2.27 11.69
C VAL A 54 -1.51 -0.77 11.89
N TYR A 55 -0.46 0.06 11.98
CA TYR A 55 -0.63 1.51 11.94
C TYR A 55 -1.20 2.02 10.61
N TYR A 56 -0.78 1.43 9.49
CA TYR A 56 -1.38 1.71 8.18
C TYR A 56 -2.86 1.31 8.12
N LEU A 57 -3.23 0.15 8.70
CA LEU A 57 -4.64 -0.24 8.81
C LEU A 57 -5.44 0.75 9.66
N ALA A 58 -4.88 1.18 10.80
CA ALA A 58 -5.53 2.16 11.68
C ALA A 58 -5.75 3.50 10.98
N ASP A 59 -4.76 4.02 10.25
CA ASP A 59 -4.91 5.26 9.49
C ASP A 59 -5.97 5.12 8.38
N SER A 60 -6.08 3.94 7.75
CA SER A 60 -7.10 3.65 6.74
C SER A 60 -8.50 3.54 7.35
N CYS A 61 -8.63 2.96 8.54
CA CYS A 61 -9.90 2.93 9.29
C CYS A 61 -10.35 4.33 9.70
N ARG A 62 -9.41 5.21 10.10
CA ARG A 62 -9.72 6.62 10.42
C ARG A 62 -10.21 7.38 9.20
N ARG A 63 -9.61 7.15 8.03
CA ARG A 63 -10.01 7.78 6.77
C ARG A 63 -11.40 7.32 6.30
N SER A 64 -11.72 6.04 6.46
CA SER A 64 -13.02 5.47 6.08
C SER A 64 -14.12 5.72 7.12
N GLY A 65 -13.74 5.96 8.38
CA GLY A 65 -14.68 6.16 9.48
C GLY A 65 -15.23 4.86 10.08
N THR A 66 -14.64 3.69 9.78
CA THR A 66 -15.08 2.40 10.33
C THR A 66 -13.95 1.35 10.30
N ILE A 67 -13.99 0.38 11.22
CA ILE A 67 -13.10 -0.80 11.21
C ILE A 67 -13.57 -1.84 10.17
N GLU A 68 -14.83 -1.79 9.75
CA GLU A 68 -15.44 -2.83 8.89
C GLU A 68 -14.87 -2.85 7.46
N VAL A 69 -14.06 -1.85 7.07
CA VAL A 69 -13.30 -1.88 5.80
C VAL A 69 -12.19 -2.92 5.78
N LEU A 70 -11.80 -3.46 6.93
CA LEU A 70 -10.69 -4.41 7.03
C LEU A 70 -11.12 -5.84 6.65
N PRO A 71 -10.28 -6.58 5.91
CA PRO A 71 -10.50 -8.00 5.71
C PRO A 71 -10.46 -8.78 7.03
N LYS A 72 -11.38 -9.75 7.19
CA LYS A 72 -11.46 -10.60 8.38
C LYS A 72 -10.66 -11.90 8.27
N SER A 73 -10.42 -12.38 7.05
CA SER A 73 -9.75 -13.66 6.85
C SER A 73 -8.23 -13.49 6.76
N LEU A 74 -7.51 -14.55 7.13
CA LEU A 74 -6.05 -14.54 7.14
C LEU A 74 -5.50 -14.43 5.72
N SER A 75 -6.12 -15.14 4.76
CA SER A 75 -5.76 -15.12 3.35
C SER A 75 -5.84 -13.70 2.77
N GLU A 76 -6.92 -12.98 3.05
CA GLU A 76 -7.07 -11.61 2.55
C GLU A 76 -6.11 -10.63 3.23
N LEU A 77 -5.82 -10.80 4.52
CA LEU A 77 -4.79 -10.04 5.21
C LEU A 77 -3.38 -10.34 4.69
N GLU A 78 -3.09 -11.58 4.29
CA GLU A 78 -1.83 -11.98 3.66
C GLU A 78 -1.65 -11.31 2.28
N LYS A 79 -2.72 -11.27 1.47
CA LYS A 79 -2.74 -10.53 0.19
C LYS A 79 -2.50 -9.04 0.41
N LEU A 80 -3.25 -8.42 1.34
CA LEU A 80 -3.10 -7.01 1.67
C LEU A 80 -1.70 -6.67 2.20
N TYR A 81 -1.14 -7.51 3.06
CA TYR A 81 0.22 -7.31 3.58
C TYR A 81 1.29 -7.48 2.51
N SER A 82 1.09 -8.41 1.57
CA SER A 82 1.98 -8.57 0.42
C SER A 82 1.97 -7.35 -0.48
N LEU A 83 0.78 -6.78 -0.74
CA LEU A 83 0.62 -5.54 -1.48
C LEU A 83 1.24 -4.34 -0.75
N TYR A 84 1.07 -4.24 0.57
CA TYR A 84 1.74 -3.24 1.41
C TYR A 84 3.28 -3.33 1.32
N LYS A 85 3.85 -4.53 1.39
CA LYS A 85 5.30 -4.70 1.21
C LYS A 85 5.74 -4.33 -0.21
N PHE A 86 4.92 -4.67 -1.21
CA PHE A 86 5.20 -4.33 -2.60
C PHE A 86 5.24 -2.82 -2.79
N SER A 87 4.30 -2.05 -2.22
CA SER A 87 4.34 -0.58 -2.29
C SER A 87 5.54 0.03 -1.58
N LEU A 88 6.00 -0.56 -0.47
CA LEU A 88 7.24 -0.15 0.18
C LEU A 88 8.45 -0.41 -0.72
N LYS A 89 8.52 -1.60 -1.34
CA LYS A 89 9.61 -1.97 -2.24
C LYS A 89 9.65 -1.12 -3.50
N ALA A 90 8.48 -0.81 -4.08
CA ALA A 90 8.35 0.09 -5.22
C ALA A 90 8.96 1.48 -4.93
N ASN A 91 8.78 1.96 -3.70
CA ASN A 91 9.33 3.24 -3.23
C ASN A 91 10.70 3.13 -2.55
N ALA A 92 11.48 2.07 -2.85
CA ALA A 92 12.81 1.86 -2.26
C ALA A 92 12.83 1.93 -0.71
N TYR A 93 11.74 1.52 -0.06
CA TYR A 93 11.52 1.61 1.39
C TYR A 93 11.51 3.04 1.98
N GLY A 94 11.15 4.04 1.17
CA GLY A 94 10.98 5.44 1.58
C GLY A 94 12.05 6.39 1.02
N GLU A 95 12.94 5.90 0.17
CA GLU A 95 13.93 6.72 -0.56
C GLU A 95 13.33 7.36 -1.81
N ASP A 96 12.23 6.80 -2.31
CA ASP A 96 11.40 7.34 -3.38
C ASP A 96 9.97 7.52 -2.85
N ASP A 97 9.18 8.37 -3.49
CA ASP A 97 7.77 8.60 -3.18
C ASP A 97 6.85 8.56 -4.40
N GLN A 98 7.34 8.10 -5.55
CA GLN A 98 6.61 8.02 -6.83
C GLN A 98 5.30 7.24 -6.73
N PHE A 99 5.24 6.18 -5.93
CA PHE A 99 4.07 5.29 -5.84
C PHE A 99 3.32 5.43 -4.52
N SER A 100 2.03 5.12 -4.56
CA SER A 100 1.20 4.99 -3.38
C SER A 100 0.26 3.79 -3.50
N LEU A 101 -0.29 3.33 -2.37
CA LEU A 101 -1.43 2.42 -2.37
C LEU A 101 -2.71 3.19 -2.65
N CYS A 102 -3.16 3.10 -3.89
CA CYS A 102 -4.32 3.79 -4.43
C CYS A 102 -5.56 2.92 -4.26
N HIS A 103 -6.71 3.56 -4.05
CA HIS A 103 -8.00 2.87 -3.98
C HIS A 103 -8.64 2.88 -5.36
N ILE A 104 -9.10 1.72 -5.83
CA ILE A 104 -9.88 1.59 -7.06
C ILE A 104 -11.28 2.16 -6.85
N PHE A 105 -11.99 1.72 -5.80
CA PHE A 105 -13.17 2.39 -5.30
C PHE A 105 -12.80 3.27 -4.09
N PRO A 106 -13.21 4.55 -4.07
CA PRO A 106 -12.71 5.54 -3.13
C PRO A 106 -13.12 5.24 -1.69
N VAL A 107 -12.25 5.66 -0.77
CA VAL A 107 -12.50 5.58 0.68
C VAL A 107 -13.73 6.38 1.08
N THR A 108 -13.99 7.50 0.41
CA THR A 108 -15.10 8.40 0.73
C THR A 108 -16.09 8.46 -0.43
N HIS A 109 -17.23 7.79 -0.27
CA HIS A 109 -18.38 7.91 -1.16
C HIS A 109 -19.69 8.04 -0.34
N PRO A 110 -20.75 8.72 -0.83
CA PRO A 110 -21.97 8.96 -0.05
C PRO A 110 -22.72 7.70 0.40
N HIS A 111 -22.74 6.66 -0.43
CA HIS A 111 -23.52 5.43 -0.16
C HIS A 111 -22.66 4.21 0.17
N SER A 112 -21.36 4.27 -0.13
CA SER A 112 -20.47 3.11 -0.02
C SER A 112 -19.09 3.55 0.46
N ILE A 113 -18.26 2.58 0.84
CA ILE A 113 -16.89 2.82 1.31
C ILE A 113 -15.98 1.81 0.61
N GLY A 114 -14.94 2.32 -0.05
CA GLY A 114 -13.84 1.51 -0.55
C GLY A 114 -13.12 0.79 0.59
N THR A 115 -12.99 -0.52 0.46
CA THR A 115 -12.42 -1.35 1.51
C THR A 115 -10.91 -1.50 1.39
N MET A 116 -10.30 -2.11 2.41
CA MET A 116 -8.88 -2.48 2.46
C MET A 116 -8.62 -3.89 1.91
N TYR A 117 -9.53 -4.45 1.10
CA TYR A 117 -9.27 -5.69 0.39
C TYR A 117 -8.23 -5.43 -0.71
N ALA A 118 -7.34 -6.39 -0.94
CA ALA A 118 -6.32 -6.25 -1.98
C ALA A 118 -6.92 -6.04 -3.38
N GLU A 119 -8.16 -6.49 -3.57
CA GLU A 119 -8.97 -6.30 -4.78
C GLU A 119 -9.39 -4.84 -5.01
N ASN A 120 -9.47 -4.02 -3.95
CA ASN A 120 -9.80 -2.60 -4.06
C ASN A 120 -8.57 -1.69 -4.09
N LEU A 121 -7.37 -2.26 -4.00
CA LEU A 121 -6.14 -1.49 -3.88
C LEU A 121 -5.23 -1.78 -5.05
N THR A 122 -4.46 -0.78 -5.47
CA THR A 122 -3.40 -0.95 -6.46
C THR A 122 -2.19 -0.09 -6.12
N VAL A 123 -0.99 -0.52 -6.49
CA VAL A 123 0.22 0.31 -6.40
C VAL A 123 0.33 1.13 -7.67
N SER A 124 0.09 2.43 -7.58
CA SER A 124 0.12 3.32 -8.73
C SER A 124 0.68 4.69 -8.37
N TYR A 125 0.80 5.58 -9.36
CA TYR A 125 1.44 6.88 -9.20
C TYR A 125 0.72 7.77 -8.18
N ARG A 126 1.49 8.34 -7.25
CA ARG A 126 0.97 9.13 -6.13
C ARG A 126 0.34 10.45 -6.57
N ASP A 127 0.99 11.16 -7.49
CA ASP A 127 0.53 12.42 -8.08
C ASP A 127 -0.84 12.27 -8.76
N LEU A 128 -1.01 11.19 -9.53
CA LEU A 128 -2.26 10.87 -10.20
C LEU A 128 -3.35 10.45 -9.22
N ASN A 129 -3.01 9.67 -8.19
CA ASN A 129 -3.96 9.32 -7.12
C ASN A 129 -4.46 10.56 -6.37
N SER A 130 -3.56 11.50 -6.05
CA SER A 130 -3.95 12.76 -5.42
C SER A 130 -4.88 13.58 -6.31
N SER A 131 -4.64 13.58 -7.62
CA SER A 131 -5.47 14.30 -8.60
C SER A 131 -6.82 13.61 -8.83
N HIS A 132 -6.85 12.28 -8.81
CA HIS A 132 -8.06 11.48 -8.98
C HIS A 132 -9.03 11.61 -7.80
N SER A 133 -8.51 11.85 -6.59
CA SER A 133 -9.31 12.15 -5.39
C SER A 133 -10.37 11.06 -5.11
N ASN A 134 -11.67 11.41 -5.15
CA ASN A 134 -12.78 10.47 -4.98
C ASN A 134 -13.40 10.01 -6.31
N GLY A 135 -12.70 10.20 -7.42
CA GLY A 135 -13.07 9.61 -8.71
C GLY A 135 -13.16 8.08 -8.62
N PHE A 136 -14.03 7.49 -9.43
CA PHE A 136 -14.16 6.04 -9.53
C PHE A 136 -14.77 5.63 -10.86
N THR A 137 -14.48 4.40 -11.27
CA THR A 137 -15.16 3.76 -12.39
C THR A 137 -16.32 2.91 -11.88
N ALA A 138 -17.50 3.01 -12.50
CA ALA A 138 -18.65 2.20 -12.12
C ALA A 138 -18.30 0.70 -12.21
N GLY A 139 -18.77 -0.08 -11.23
CA GLY A 139 -18.45 -1.52 -11.12
C GLY A 139 -17.03 -1.86 -10.65
N ALA A 140 -16.11 -0.89 -10.57
CA ALA A 140 -14.73 -1.16 -10.17
C ALA A 140 -14.53 -1.10 -8.65
N GLY A 141 -13.63 -1.97 -8.17
CA GLY A 141 -13.12 -1.97 -6.80
C GLY A 141 -14.08 -2.56 -5.75
N HIS A 142 -13.51 -3.21 -4.73
CA HIS A 142 -14.27 -3.81 -3.64
C HIS A 142 -14.74 -2.76 -2.61
N LYS A 143 -16.05 -2.69 -2.38
CA LYS A 143 -16.71 -1.70 -1.53
C LYS A 143 -17.78 -2.32 -0.63
N ILE A 144 -18.08 -1.65 0.48
CA ILE A 144 -19.19 -2.01 1.38
C ILE A 144 -20.21 -0.87 1.46
N SER A 145 -21.47 -1.22 1.68
CA SER A 145 -22.55 -0.24 1.82
C SER A 145 -22.56 0.42 3.20
N ARG A 146 -22.77 1.74 3.25
CA ARG A 146 -22.81 2.50 4.51
C ARG A 146 -23.99 2.14 5.41
N ILE A 147 -25.11 1.74 4.81
CA ILE A 147 -26.32 1.36 5.57
C ILE A 147 -26.12 0.09 6.40
N ASN A 148 -25.15 -0.75 6.04
CA ASN A 148 -24.87 -2.01 6.72
C ASN A 148 -23.84 -1.86 7.84
N LEU A 149 -23.33 -0.64 8.08
CA LEU A 149 -22.27 -0.42 9.04
C LEU A 149 -22.78 -0.48 10.47
N LYS A 150 -22.04 -1.15 11.33
CA LYS A 150 -22.41 -1.26 12.74
C LYS A 150 -21.88 -0.07 13.53
N PRO A 151 -22.72 0.62 14.34
CA PRO A 151 -22.30 1.77 15.14
C PRO A 151 -21.11 1.49 16.07
N LYS A 152 -21.03 0.26 16.60
CA LYS A 152 -19.90 -0.18 17.46
C LYS A 152 -18.55 -0.02 16.76
N TRP A 153 -18.49 -0.21 15.44
CA TRP A 153 -17.23 -0.22 14.68
C TRP A 153 -16.87 1.10 14.03
N LEU A 154 -17.67 2.16 14.24
CA LEU A 154 -17.38 3.50 13.73
C LEU A 154 -16.10 4.07 14.35
N VAL A 155 -15.31 4.76 13.54
CA VAL A 155 -14.07 5.43 13.95
C VAL A 155 -14.25 6.92 13.71
N ARG A 156 -13.91 7.72 14.72
CA ARG A 156 -13.98 9.18 14.65
C ARG A 156 -12.63 9.76 14.24
N LYS A 157 -12.62 10.99 13.72
CA LYS A 157 -11.38 11.65 13.26
C LYS A 157 -10.42 11.93 14.43
N GLU A 158 -11.00 12.16 15.60
CA GLU A 158 -10.34 12.49 16.86
C GLU A 158 -9.78 11.25 17.56
N ASP A 159 -10.19 10.04 17.14
CA ASP A 159 -9.66 8.80 17.71
C ASP A 159 -8.15 8.72 17.47
N THR A 160 -7.42 8.44 18.55
CA THR A 160 -5.98 8.26 18.50
C THR A 160 -5.64 6.99 17.71
N LYS A 161 -4.46 6.97 17.09
CA LYS A 161 -3.98 5.76 16.40
C LYS A 161 -4.01 4.53 17.30
N SER A 162 -3.58 4.67 18.56
CA SER A 162 -3.58 3.59 19.55
C SER A 162 -4.98 3.09 19.89
N SER A 163 -5.98 3.97 20.04
CA SER A 163 -7.36 3.54 20.31
C SER A 163 -7.97 2.81 19.12
N VAL A 164 -7.66 3.24 17.89
CA VAL A 164 -8.08 2.53 16.67
C VAL A 164 -7.42 1.15 16.58
N VAL A 165 -6.12 1.03 16.89
CA VAL A 165 -5.44 -0.28 16.95
C VAL A 165 -6.10 -1.21 17.97
N ALA A 166 -6.42 -0.72 19.17
CA ALA A 166 -7.14 -1.50 20.17
C ALA A 166 -8.49 -2.00 19.64
N LYS A 167 -9.20 -1.15 18.88
CA LYS A 167 -10.47 -1.50 18.22
C LYS A 167 -10.30 -2.54 17.11
N ILE A 168 -9.20 -2.49 16.35
CA ILE A 168 -8.84 -3.53 15.37
C ILE A 168 -8.61 -4.86 16.08
N VAL A 169 -7.90 -4.85 17.22
CA VAL A 169 -7.66 -6.07 18.02
C VAL A 169 -8.98 -6.65 18.53
N GLU A 170 -9.89 -5.81 19.03
CA GLU A 170 -11.22 -6.24 19.45
C GLU A 170 -12.05 -6.83 18.29
N TYR A 171 -11.99 -6.19 17.11
CA TYR A 171 -12.73 -6.62 15.92
C TYR A 171 -12.25 -7.96 15.36
N LEU A 172 -10.93 -8.18 15.34
CA LEU A 172 -10.33 -9.42 14.82
C LEU A 172 -10.25 -10.53 15.88
N GLY A 173 -10.21 -10.18 17.16
CA GLY A 173 -10.01 -11.07 18.30
C GLY A 173 -8.53 -11.19 18.69
N GLU A 174 -8.24 -11.11 19.99
CA GLU A 174 -6.88 -11.07 20.53
C GLU A 174 -6.00 -12.25 20.07
N ASP A 175 -6.48 -13.48 20.23
CA ASP A 175 -5.73 -14.69 19.86
C ASP A 175 -5.46 -14.76 18.36
N TYR A 176 -6.41 -14.23 17.58
CA TYR A 176 -6.28 -14.16 16.13
C TYR A 176 -5.22 -13.15 15.70
N THR A 177 -5.14 -11.99 16.38
CA THR A 177 -4.08 -11.00 16.11
C THR A 177 -2.68 -11.55 16.40
N ALA A 178 -2.52 -12.38 17.44
CA ALA A 178 -1.25 -13.06 17.72
C ALA A 178 -0.88 -14.05 16.60
N THR A 179 -1.88 -14.73 16.02
CA THR A 179 -1.69 -15.62 14.85
C THR A 179 -1.27 -14.83 13.62
N ILE A 180 -1.93 -13.70 13.34
CA ILE A 180 -1.59 -12.80 12.23
C ILE A 180 -0.14 -12.30 12.37
N ALA A 181 0.28 -11.87 13.56
CA ALA A 181 1.64 -11.40 13.80
C ALA A 181 2.71 -12.45 13.46
N VAL A 182 2.45 -13.72 13.78
CA VAL A 182 3.36 -14.82 13.45
C VAL A 182 3.37 -15.09 11.95
N LYS A 183 2.19 -15.21 11.33
CA LYS A 183 2.05 -15.56 9.90
C LYS A 183 2.63 -14.51 8.98
N LEU A 184 2.33 -13.23 9.25
CA LEU A 184 2.86 -12.10 8.48
C LEU A 184 4.28 -11.70 8.91
N LYS A 185 4.85 -12.35 9.93
CA LYS A 185 6.17 -12.05 10.51
C LYS A 185 6.29 -10.56 10.92
N LEU A 186 5.23 -10.00 11.50
CA LEU A 186 5.17 -8.59 11.87
C LEU A 186 6.27 -8.27 12.89
N GLN A 187 6.88 -7.11 12.71
CA GLN A 187 7.85 -6.52 13.63
C GLN A 187 7.33 -5.17 14.10
N PRO A 188 7.72 -4.71 15.30
CA PRO A 188 7.43 -3.36 15.74
C PRO A 188 7.98 -2.36 14.72
N ALA A 189 7.26 -1.27 14.49
CA ALA A 189 7.72 -0.18 13.65
C ALA A 189 9.08 0.32 14.15
N ARG A 190 9.95 0.77 13.23
CA ARG A 190 11.31 1.22 13.55
C ARG A 190 11.32 2.23 14.70
N ARG A 191 10.40 3.20 14.67
CA ARG A 191 10.22 4.18 15.75
C ARG A 191 9.98 3.51 17.10
N GLN A 192 9.01 2.60 17.17
CA GLN A 192 8.66 1.91 18.40
C GLN A 192 9.84 1.07 18.91
N ALA A 193 10.50 0.31 18.04
CA ALA A 193 11.65 -0.50 18.42
C ALA A 193 12.82 0.34 18.97
N VAL A 194 12.99 1.58 18.49
CA VAL A 194 13.99 2.52 19.03
C VAL A 194 13.54 3.07 20.39
N LEU A 195 12.26 3.44 20.53
CA LEU A 195 11.70 3.91 21.81
C LEU A 195 11.80 2.84 22.91
N ASP A 196 11.47 1.59 22.60
CA ASP A 196 11.60 0.47 23.54
C ASP A 196 13.05 0.29 24.00
N TRP A 197 13.98 0.37 23.04
CA TRP A 197 15.40 0.25 23.32
C TRP A 197 15.87 1.39 24.23
N LEU A 198 15.49 2.64 23.91
CA LEU A 198 15.80 3.82 24.73
C LEU A 198 15.19 3.72 26.13
N ALA A 199 13.97 3.19 26.27
CA ALA A 199 13.33 3.00 27.57
C ALA A 199 14.05 1.98 28.46
N SER A 200 14.75 1.01 27.87
CA SER A 200 15.57 0.03 28.59
C SER A 200 17.03 0.46 28.77
N CYS A 201 17.44 1.59 28.20
CA CYS A 201 18.82 2.06 28.21
C CYS A 201 19.09 2.87 29.49
N THR A 202 20.19 2.56 30.17
CA THR A 202 20.62 3.22 31.42
C THR A 202 21.64 4.33 31.17
N ASP A 203 21.73 4.85 29.95
CA ASP A 203 22.68 5.89 29.57
C ASP A 203 22.12 7.28 29.89
N ASP A 204 22.92 8.12 30.55
CA ASP A 204 22.52 9.46 31.00
C ASP A 204 22.14 10.42 29.85
N ARG A 205 22.56 10.11 28.62
CA ARG A 205 22.19 10.89 27.42
C ARG A 205 20.75 10.64 26.96
N VAL A 206 20.06 9.64 27.52
CA VAL A 206 18.68 9.31 27.13
C VAL A 206 17.73 10.37 27.69
N PRO A 207 16.99 11.11 26.84
CA PRO A 207 16.08 12.16 27.30
C PRO A 207 14.89 11.63 28.11
N ALA A 208 14.22 12.53 28.82
CA ALA A 208 12.96 12.21 29.51
C ALA A 208 11.89 11.69 28.52
N LEU A 209 10.88 10.96 29.01
CA LEU A 209 9.87 10.32 28.16
C LEU A 209 9.13 11.33 27.26
N ALA A 210 8.71 12.47 27.82
CA ALA A 210 7.99 13.51 27.08
C ALA A 210 8.81 14.08 25.91
N GLU A 211 10.12 14.26 26.11
CA GLU A 211 11.01 14.73 25.06
C GLU A 211 11.18 13.68 23.95
N ARG A 212 11.32 12.40 24.32
CA ARG A 212 11.43 11.28 23.38
C ARG A 212 10.20 11.15 22.48
N GLU A 213 9.01 11.37 23.03
CA GLU A 213 7.76 11.30 22.28
C GLU A 213 7.66 12.39 21.20
N GLY A 214 8.24 13.57 21.45
CA GLY A 214 8.28 14.69 20.50
C GLY A 214 9.35 14.57 19.41
N MET A 215 10.38 13.74 19.58
CA MET A 215 11.47 13.58 18.61
C MET A 215 11.01 12.87 17.31
N THR A 216 11.65 13.16 16.18
CA THR A 216 11.42 12.43 14.91
C THR A 216 12.08 11.04 14.93
N THR A 217 11.63 10.12 14.06
CA THR A 217 12.23 8.77 13.95
C THR A 217 13.71 8.82 13.54
N ALA A 218 14.10 9.81 12.72
CA ALA A 218 15.49 10.04 12.34
C ALA A 218 16.32 10.50 13.55
N ALA A 219 15.83 11.47 14.34
CA ALA A 219 16.50 11.94 15.54
C ALA A 219 16.68 10.84 16.59
N LEU A 220 15.63 10.03 16.83
CA LEU A 220 15.71 8.86 17.72
C LEU A 220 16.71 7.82 17.23
N SER A 221 16.75 7.56 15.91
CA SER A 221 17.71 6.61 15.32
C SER A 221 19.14 7.12 15.44
N LYS A 222 19.36 8.43 15.26
CA LYS A 222 20.65 9.09 15.41
C LYS A 222 21.14 9.00 16.86
N LEU A 223 20.28 9.32 17.83
CA LEU A 223 20.60 9.18 19.26
C LEU A 223 21.01 7.74 19.62
N LYS A 224 20.27 6.74 19.12
CA LYS A 224 20.64 5.33 19.31
C LYS A 224 22.00 4.99 18.70
N ALA A 225 22.31 5.51 17.50
CA ALA A 225 23.61 5.30 16.85
C ALA A 225 24.75 5.93 17.66
N GLU A 226 24.57 7.15 18.15
CA GLU A 226 25.53 7.87 19.01
C GLU A 226 25.78 7.16 20.34
N ILE A 227 24.73 6.60 20.96
CA ILE A 227 24.87 5.84 22.21
C ILE A 227 25.61 4.52 21.97
N THR A 228 25.28 3.82 20.88
CA THR A 228 25.85 2.48 20.60
C THR A 228 27.21 2.52 19.92
N GLY A 229 27.70 3.69 19.49
CA GLY A 229 28.95 3.83 18.76
C GLY A 229 28.94 3.16 17.38
N LYS A 230 27.76 2.80 16.86
CA LYS A 230 27.60 2.16 15.56
C LYS A 230 27.16 3.20 14.55
N SER A 231 27.96 3.43 13.51
CA SER A 231 27.46 4.13 12.33
C SER A 231 26.30 3.32 11.77
N ALA A 232 25.19 4.00 11.49
CA ALA A 232 24.08 3.38 10.78
C ALA A 232 24.57 3.11 9.36
N GLY A 233 25.06 1.89 9.10
CA GLY A 233 25.38 1.43 7.75
C GLY A 233 24.13 1.54 6.90
N TYR A 234 24.10 2.53 6.00
CA TYR A 234 23.03 2.71 5.03
C TYR A 234 23.60 2.28 3.67
N ALA A 235 22.99 1.25 3.09
CA ALA A 235 23.18 0.92 1.69
C ALA A 235 21.88 1.34 0.97
N PRO A 236 21.95 2.18 -0.07
CA PRO A 236 20.77 2.53 -0.84
C PRO A 236 20.17 1.25 -1.43
N VAL A 237 18.88 1.06 -1.20
CA VAL A 237 18.14 -0.07 -1.77
C VAL A 237 17.57 0.41 -3.09
N SER A 238 17.88 -0.27 -4.20
CA SER A 238 17.24 0.03 -5.47
C SER A 238 15.75 -0.31 -5.40
N GLY A 239 14.92 0.67 -5.79
CA GLY A 239 13.48 0.48 -5.95
C GLY A 239 13.15 -0.43 -7.13
N ILE A 240 11.85 -0.69 -7.31
CA ILE A 240 11.34 -1.36 -8.52
C ILE A 240 11.09 -0.26 -9.55
N ASN A 241 11.47 -0.47 -10.81
CA ASN A 241 11.17 0.50 -11.86
C ASN A 241 9.65 0.58 -12.12
N SER A 242 9.19 1.68 -12.71
CA SER A 242 7.76 1.92 -12.95
C SER A 242 7.09 0.90 -13.86
N ASN A 243 7.83 0.36 -14.83
CA ASN A 243 7.35 -0.66 -15.74
C ASN A 243 7.00 -1.97 -14.99
N ASP A 244 7.94 -2.46 -14.19
CA ASP A 244 7.78 -3.66 -13.38
C ASP A 244 6.66 -3.50 -12.35
N VAL A 245 6.46 -2.29 -11.80
CA VAL A 245 5.31 -1.99 -10.93
C VAL A 245 3.99 -2.16 -11.70
N PHE A 246 3.87 -1.57 -12.89
CA PHE A 246 2.67 -1.66 -13.71
C PHE A 246 2.37 -3.11 -14.14
N LEU A 247 3.38 -3.85 -14.63
CA LEU A 247 3.25 -5.25 -15.03
C LEU A 247 2.85 -6.16 -13.86
N ALA A 248 3.46 -5.97 -12.69
CA ALA A 248 3.11 -6.74 -11.50
C ALA A 248 1.66 -6.49 -11.08
N GLU A 249 1.19 -5.25 -11.17
CA GLU A 249 -0.20 -4.90 -10.85
C GLU A 249 -1.19 -5.41 -11.90
N LEU A 250 -0.89 -5.35 -13.19
CA LEU A 250 -1.71 -5.97 -14.25
C LEU A 250 -1.91 -7.46 -13.99
N LYS A 251 -0.83 -8.19 -13.76
CA LYS A 251 -0.87 -9.64 -13.48
C LYS A 251 -1.59 -9.98 -12.18
N ARG A 252 -1.49 -9.12 -11.17
CA ARG A 252 -2.19 -9.33 -9.91
C ARG A 252 -3.69 -9.07 -10.06
N LEU A 253 -4.06 -7.96 -10.70
CA LEU A 253 -5.45 -7.57 -10.90
C LEU A 253 -6.16 -8.46 -11.93
N SER A 254 -5.45 -9.13 -12.85
CA SER A 254 -6.06 -10.07 -13.78
C SER A 254 -6.77 -11.24 -13.09
N GLN A 255 -6.39 -11.57 -11.85
CA GLN A 255 -7.10 -12.56 -11.03
C GLN A 255 -8.57 -12.20 -10.78
N HIS A 256 -8.91 -10.91 -10.84
CA HIS A 256 -10.26 -10.37 -10.62
C HIS A 256 -10.84 -9.69 -11.87
N ARG A 257 -9.97 -9.21 -12.77
CA ARG A 257 -10.32 -8.63 -14.08
C ARG A 257 -9.50 -9.32 -15.18
N PRO A 258 -9.84 -10.56 -15.59
CA PRO A 258 -9.02 -11.37 -16.50
C PRO A 258 -8.66 -10.69 -17.81
N ASN A 259 -9.52 -9.79 -18.31
CA ASN A 259 -9.26 -9.03 -19.52
C ASN A 259 -7.96 -8.19 -19.45
N LEU A 260 -7.44 -7.85 -18.27
CA LEU A 260 -6.17 -7.15 -18.12
C LEU A 260 -4.96 -7.95 -18.63
N GLU A 261 -5.04 -9.28 -18.72
CA GLU A 261 -3.95 -10.10 -19.30
C GLU A 261 -3.69 -9.75 -20.76
N LYS A 262 -4.71 -9.31 -21.49
CA LYS A 262 -4.60 -8.92 -22.90
C LYS A 262 -3.71 -7.69 -23.12
N VAL A 263 -3.45 -6.94 -22.05
CA VAL A 263 -2.61 -5.72 -22.08
C VAL A 263 -1.13 -6.03 -21.92
N ILE A 264 -0.77 -7.20 -21.35
CA ILE A 264 0.61 -7.52 -20.97
C ILE A 264 1.53 -7.60 -22.20
N GLU A 265 1.19 -8.44 -23.19
CA GLU A 265 2.01 -8.62 -24.39
C GLU A 265 2.17 -7.32 -25.22
N PRO A 266 1.09 -6.56 -25.50
CA PRO A 266 1.22 -5.29 -26.22
C PRO A 266 2.05 -4.26 -25.47
N TRP A 267 1.90 -4.21 -24.14
CA TRP A 267 2.70 -3.33 -23.31
C TRP A 267 4.18 -3.70 -23.40
N LEU A 268 4.52 -4.99 -23.27
CA LEU A 268 5.89 -5.48 -23.40
C LEU A 268 6.50 -5.12 -24.76
N ALA A 269 5.78 -5.36 -25.86
CA ALA A 269 6.20 -5.02 -27.21
C ALA A 269 6.47 -3.51 -27.39
N ALA A 270 5.64 -2.66 -26.78
CA ALA A 270 5.82 -1.21 -26.83
C ALA A 270 6.96 -0.72 -25.92
N THR A 271 7.21 -1.38 -24.78
CA THR A 271 8.23 -0.95 -23.83
C THR A 271 9.64 -1.01 -24.38
N ASP A 272 9.97 -1.93 -25.30
CA ASP A 272 11.29 -1.97 -25.94
C ASP A 272 11.59 -0.67 -26.72
N THR A 273 10.55 -0.01 -27.23
CA THR A 273 10.63 1.29 -27.92
C THR A 273 10.61 2.47 -26.94
N ILE A 274 9.88 2.34 -25.82
CA ILE A 274 9.63 3.44 -24.86
C ILE A 274 10.70 3.50 -23.75
N LEU A 275 11.26 2.38 -23.31
CA LEU A 275 12.21 2.32 -22.19
C LEU A 275 13.56 2.99 -22.48
N PRO A 276 14.19 2.83 -23.66
CA PRO A 276 15.43 3.54 -23.97
C PRO A 276 15.28 5.07 -23.85
N LEU A 277 14.11 5.59 -24.22
CA LEU A 277 13.77 7.00 -24.10
C LEU A 277 13.71 7.47 -22.63
N VAL A 278 13.29 6.60 -21.70
CA VAL A 278 13.20 6.90 -20.26
C VAL A 278 14.52 6.64 -19.52
N PHE A 279 15.27 5.61 -19.91
CA PHE A 279 16.52 5.24 -19.28
C PHE A 279 17.59 6.32 -19.44
N ASP A 280 17.71 6.94 -20.61
CA ASP A 280 18.68 8.02 -20.85
C ASP A 280 18.48 9.22 -19.90
N LEU A 281 17.26 9.44 -19.40
CA LEU A 281 16.93 10.52 -18.47
C LEU A 281 17.29 10.18 -17.02
N GLN A 282 17.20 8.91 -16.62
CA GLN A 282 17.42 8.49 -15.24
C GLN A 282 18.92 8.47 -14.86
N TRP A 283 19.81 8.29 -15.85
CA TRP A 283 21.26 8.23 -15.63
C TRP A 283 21.97 9.59 -15.66
N CYS A 284 21.29 10.67 -16.06
CA CYS A 284 21.87 12.01 -16.09
C CYS A 284 21.82 12.76 -14.74
N GLY A 285 21.25 12.16 -13.69
CA GLY A 285 21.01 12.83 -12.41
C GLY A 285 20.27 14.18 -12.56
N PRO A 286 19.19 14.26 -13.36
CA PRO A 286 18.53 15.52 -13.66
C PRO A 286 17.96 16.16 -12.38
N SER A 287 17.93 17.49 -12.37
CA SER A 287 17.11 18.24 -11.42
C SER A 287 15.64 17.83 -11.51
N GLU A 288 14.86 18.06 -10.44
CA GLU A 288 13.43 17.76 -10.43
C GLU A 288 12.66 18.42 -11.60
N SER A 289 13.09 19.63 -12.00
CA SER A 289 12.55 20.35 -13.15
C SER A 289 12.84 19.66 -14.48
N GLU A 290 14.07 19.18 -14.67
CA GLU A 290 14.48 18.47 -15.89
C GLU A 290 13.76 17.12 -16.00
N TYR A 291 13.62 16.42 -14.87
CA TYR A 291 12.86 15.17 -14.82
C TYR A 291 11.38 15.38 -15.19
N LYS A 292 10.74 16.45 -14.69
CA LYS A 292 9.36 16.80 -15.07
C LYS A 292 9.22 17.10 -16.56
N VAL A 293 10.11 17.92 -17.12
CA VAL A 293 10.12 18.23 -18.57
C VAL A 293 10.26 16.96 -19.39
N ALA A 294 11.13 16.05 -18.95
CA ALA A 294 11.42 14.83 -19.67
C ALA A 294 10.31 13.77 -19.58
N LEU A 295 9.51 13.80 -18.51
CA LEU A 295 8.31 12.97 -18.37
C LEU A 295 7.06 13.54 -19.03
N GLU A 296 7.04 14.83 -19.37
CA GLU A 296 5.85 15.49 -19.95
C GLU A 296 5.33 14.76 -21.20
N PRO A 297 6.20 14.30 -22.15
CA PRO A 297 5.74 13.54 -23.29
C PRO A 297 5.00 12.27 -22.89
N LEU A 298 5.37 11.60 -21.79
CA LEU A 298 4.79 10.33 -21.32
C LEU A 298 3.57 10.50 -20.41
N LYS A 299 3.16 11.73 -20.12
CA LYS A 299 2.06 12.03 -19.19
C LYS A 299 0.74 11.38 -19.60
N GLY A 300 0.40 11.39 -20.89
CA GLY A 300 -0.81 10.77 -21.41
C GLY A 300 -0.81 9.24 -21.19
N LEU A 301 0.33 8.60 -21.45
CA LEU A 301 0.50 7.18 -21.21
C LEU A 301 0.44 6.82 -19.72
N ARG A 302 1.11 7.60 -18.85
CA ARG A 302 1.03 7.42 -17.38
C ARG A 302 -0.41 7.57 -16.88
N GLN A 303 -1.18 8.52 -17.41
CA GLN A 303 -2.59 8.69 -17.08
C GLN A 303 -3.42 7.48 -17.55
N ALA A 304 -3.16 6.96 -18.75
CA ALA A 304 -3.83 5.78 -19.25
C ALA A 304 -3.52 4.53 -18.41
N GLN A 305 -2.26 4.33 -18.01
CA GLN A 305 -1.85 3.28 -17.06
C GLN A 305 -2.61 3.39 -15.75
N PHE A 306 -2.65 4.60 -15.16
CA PHE A 306 -3.38 4.86 -13.93
C PHE A 306 -4.87 4.51 -14.08
N ASN A 307 -5.53 5.04 -15.12
CA ASN A 307 -6.94 4.80 -15.37
C ASN A 307 -7.25 3.30 -15.53
N LEU A 308 -6.44 2.57 -16.29
CA LEU A 308 -6.61 1.13 -16.50
C LEU A 308 -6.59 0.35 -15.18
N LEU A 309 -5.62 0.64 -14.31
CA LEU A 309 -5.53 0.01 -12.97
C LEU A 309 -6.69 0.40 -12.04
N HIS A 310 -7.38 1.51 -12.31
CA HIS A 310 -8.54 2.00 -11.56
C HIS A 310 -9.88 1.66 -12.24
N GLY A 311 -9.90 0.59 -13.05
CA GLY A 311 -11.10 0.07 -13.67
C GLY A 311 -11.46 0.70 -15.02
N GLY A 312 -10.64 1.60 -15.55
CA GLY A 312 -10.82 2.18 -16.88
C GLY A 312 -10.73 1.12 -17.98
N LYS A 313 -11.27 1.43 -19.16
CA LYS A 313 -11.40 0.49 -20.28
C LYS A 313 -10.05 0.12 -20.88
N ILE A 314 -9.96 -1.09 -21.42
CA ILE A 314 -8.73 -1.59 -22.05
C ILE A 314 -8.48 -0.84 -23.36
N GLU A 315 -9.52 -0.56 -24.12
CA GLU A 315 -9.47 0.11 -25.42
C GLU A 315 -8.89 1.53 -25.30
N ASP A 316 -9.26 2.25 -24.24
CA ASP A 316 -8.73 3.58 -23.95
C ASP A 316 -7.20 3.52 -23.72
N PHE A 317 -6.75 2.50 -22.98
CA PHE A 317 -5.33 2.29 -22.74
C PHE A 317 -4.58 1.90 -24.01
N LEU A 318 -5.12 0.95 -24.78
CA LEU A 318 -4.49 0.48 -26.02
C LEU A 318 -4.44 1.57 -27.08
N THR A 319 -5.46 2.41 -27.16
CA THR A 319 -5.49 3.60 -28.03
C THR A 319 -4.38 4.58 -27.64
N ALA A 320 -4.22 4.85 -26.34
CA ALA A 320 -3.11 5.67 -25.86
C ALA A 320 -1.77 5.01 -26.22
N LEU A 321 -1.58 3.74 -25.88
CA LEU A 321 -0.35 3.00 -26.18
C LEU A 321 0.02 3.04 -27.67
N ASN A 322 -0.95 2.80 -28.56
CA ASN A 322 -0.74 2.82 -30.00
C ASN A 322 -0.39 4.23 -30.51
N THR A 323 -1.02 5.27 -29.95
CA THR A 323 -0.67 6.67 -30.25
C THR A 323 0.80 6.94 -29.93
N TYR A 324 1.29 6.43 -28.79
CA TYR A 324 2.70 6.55 -28.41
C TYR A 324 3.63 5.71 -29.30
N HIS A 325 3.24 4.49 -29.64
CA HIS A 325 4.06 3.62 -30.50
C HIS A 325 4.22 4.17 -31.93
N THR A 326 3.18 4.82 -32.45
CA THR A 326 3.12 5.31 -33.85
C THR A 326 3.53 6.78 -34.00
N SER A 327 3.62 7.56 -32.92
CA SER A 327 4.03 8.96 -32.96
C SER A 327 5.50 9.09 -33.38
N GLU A 328 5.74 9.63 -34.57
CA GLU A 328 7.08 10.06 -35.04
C GLU A 328 7.68 11.16 -34.13
N SER A 329 6.82 11.88 -33.42
CA SER A 329 7.11 13.04 -32.57
C SER A 329 7.68 12.72 -31.17
N LEU A 330 7.85 11.44 -30.80
CA LEU A 330 8.61 11.05 -29.60
C LEU A 330 10.11 11.21 -29.81
N VAL A 331 10.52 12.42 -30.17
CA VAL A 331 11.90 12.87 -30.06
C VAL A 331 12.00 13.51 -28.68
N LEU A 332 12.35 12.72 -27.67
CA LEU A 332 12.71 13.30 -26.39
C LEU A 332 13.95 14.18 -26.59
N PRO A 333 14.07 15.33 -25.89
CA PRO A 333 15.29 16.12 -25.94
C PRO A 333 16.42 15.22 -25.45
N PHE A 334 17.28 14.77 -26.36
CA PHE A 334 18.51 14.11 -25.98
C PHE A 334 19.26 15.07 -25.05
N ALA A 335 19.49 14.66 -23.81
CA ALA A 335 20.48 15.33 -22.98
C ALA A 335 21.77 15.35 -23.81
N PRO A 336 22.39 16.53 -24.05
CA PRO A 336 23.61 16.58 -24.84
C PRO A 336 24.62 15.65 -24.18
N LYS A 337 24.95 14.57 -24.87
CA LYS A 337 25.99 13.62 -24.46
C LYS A 337 27.30 14.41 -24.32
N VAL A 338 27.62 14.86 -23.12
CA VAL A 338 29.01 15.15 -22.76
C VAL A 338 29.64 13.80 -22.42
N VAL A 339 29.74 12.94 -23.43
CA VAL A 339 30.51 11.70 -23.36
C VAL A 339 31.87 12.02 -23.99
N PRO A 340 33.01 11.73 -23.34
CA PRO A 340 34.31 11.86 -23.98
C PRO A 340 34.32 10.96 -25.21
N VAL A 341 34.50 11.56 -26.38
CA VAL A 341 34.57 10.83 -27.65
C VAL A 341 35.79 9.91 -27.62
N PHE A 342 35.58 8.62 -27.42
CA PHE A 342 36.54 7.62 -27.85
C PHE A 342 36.28 7.33 -29.33
N LYS A 343 37.35 7.44 -30.13
CA LYS A 343 37.30 7.11 -31.55
C LYS A 343 37.04 5.61 -31.69
N ASP A 344 36.18 5.29 -32.66
CA ASP A 344 35.80 3.96 -33.13
C ASP A 344 34.52 3.39 -32.50
N ASP A 345 33.37 3.92 -32.94
CA ASP A 345 32.11 3.17 -32.97
C ASP A 345 31.34 3.54 -34.24
N THR A 346 31.46 2.70 -35.27
CA THR A 346 30.56 2.69 -36.43
C THR A 346 29.19 2.22 -35.98
N ALA A 347 28.24 3.14 -35.89
CA ALA A 347 26.84 2.85 -35.61
C ALA A 347 26.18 2.14 -36.79
N SER A 348 25.82 0.88 -36.63
CA SER A 348 24.83 0.22 -37.50
C SER A 348 23.47 0.86 -37.25
N GLN A 349 22.95 1.59 -38.24
CA GLN A 349 21.57 2.06 -38.24
C GLN A 349 20.65 0.86 -38.51
N ILE A 350 20.10 0.29 -37.45
CA ILE A 350 18.91 -0.56 -37.54
C ILE A 350 17.73 0.41 -37.43
N GLU A 351 17.03 0.67 -38.54
CA GLU A 351 15.74 1.35 -38.47
C GLU A 351 14.72 0.39 -37.85
N PRO A 352 14.15 0.68 -36.67
CA PRO A 352 13.07 -0.13 -36.12
C PRO A 352 11.80 0.12 -36.96
N THR A 353 11.32 -0.92 -37.61
CA THR A 353 10.04 -0.88 -38.35
C THR A 353 8.89 -0.63 -37.37
N ARG A 354 8.36 0.60 -37.32
CA ARG A 354 7.25 1.00 -36.44
C ARG A 354 5.91 0.67 -37.09
N SER A 355 5.41 -0.55 -36.94
CA SER A 355 4.02 -0.89 -37.31
C SER A 355 3.07 -0.75 -36.12
N ALA A 356 1.78 -0.51 -36.38
CA ALA A 356 0.77 -0.55 -35.32
C ALA A 356 0.73 -1.94 -34.67
N ILE A 357 0.62 -1.98 -33.33
CA ILE A 357 0.53 -3.25 -32.58
C ILE A 357 -0.87 -3.86 -32.71
N PHE A 358 -1.89 -3.03 -33.01
CA PHE A 358 -3.28 -3.44 -33.15
C PHE A 358 -3.93 -2.89 -34.41
N THR A 359 -4.80 -3.71 -35.00
CA THR A 359 -5.70 -3.34 -36.09
C THR A 359 -7.06 -2.90 -35.56
N VAL A 360 -7.85 -2.21 -36.38
CA VAL A 360 -9.22 -1.79 -36.05
C VAL A 360 -10.12 -2.99 -35.67
N GLN A 361 -9.85 -4.16 -36.27
CA GLN A 361 -10.58 -5.39 -35.98
C GLN A 361 -10.32 -5.90 -34.56
N ASP A 362 -9.08 -5.79 -34.07
CA ASP A 362 -8.71 -6.24 -32.72
C ASP A 362 -9.45 -5.43 -31.63
N TYR A 363 -9.66 -4.13 -31.87
CA TYR A 363 -10.44 -3.29 -30.96
C TYR A 363 -11.93 -3.69 -30.91
N ALA A 364 -12.51 -4.09 -32.05
CA ALA A 364 -13.91 -4.51 -32.09
C ALA A 364 -14.15 -5.80 -31.31
N GLU A 365 -13.22 -6.76 -31.37
CA GLU A 365 -13.30 -8.00 -30.60
C GLU A 365 -13.17 -7.78 -29.09
N LEU A 366 -12.35 -6.81 -28.66
CA LEU A 366 -12.19 -6.47 -27.25
C LEU A 366 -13.45 -5.85 -26.64
N VAL A 367 -14.12 -4.96 -27.37
CA VAL A 367 -15.38 -4.32 -26.93
C VAL A 367 -16.47 -5.35 -26.68
N ILE A 368 -16.58 -6.36 -27.55
CA ILE A 368 -17.56 -7.45 -27.42
C ILE A 368 -17.29 -8.25 -26.13
N LEU A 369 -16.03 -8.60 -25.88
CA LEU A 369 -15.64 -9.38 -24.72
C LEU A 369 -15.77 -8.61 -23.39
N GLU A 370 -15.55 -7.29 -23.39
CA GLU A 370 -15.77 -6.47 -22.19
C GLU A 370 -17.27 -6.33 -21.88
N ALA A 371 -18.12 -6.24 -22.90
CA ALA A 371 -19.58 -6.25 -22.73
C ALA A 371 -20.08 -7.60 -22.17
N GLU A 372 -19.56 -8.72 -22.66
CA GLU A 372 -19.87 -10.05 -22.16
C GLU A 372 -19.41 -10.26 -20.71
N PHE A 373 -18.25 -9.72 -20.32
CA PHE A 373 -17.77 -9.84 -18.95
C PHE A 373 -18.63 -9.03 -17.96
N ASN A 374 -19.02 -7.81 -18.35
CA ASN A 374 -19.84 -6.94 -17.51
C ASN A 374 -21.26 -7.49 -17.27
N SER A 375 -21.81 -8.25 -18.21
CA SER A 375 -23.11 -8.91 -18.05
C SER A 375 -23.07 -10.12 -17.12
N VAL A 376 -21.92 -10.79 -16.98
CA VAL A 376 -21.73 -11.96 -16.10
C VAL A 376 -21.56 -11.56 -14.62
N ILE A 377 -20.95 -10.41 -14.32
CA ILE A 377 -20.66 -9.97 -12.95
C ILE A 377 -21.85 -9.23 -12.30
N HIS A 378 -22.77 -8.67 -13.09
CA HIS A 378 -23.93 -7.94 -12.60
C HIS A 378 -25.21 -8.27 -13.39
N PRO A 379 -25.82 -9.45 -13.19
CA PRO A 379 -27.08 -9.80 -13.87
C PRO A 379 -28.23 -8.85 -13.49
N ASP A 380 -28.17 -8.23 -12.31
CA ASP A 380 -29.27 -7.41 -11.75
C ASP A 380 -29.30 -5.94 -12.24
N LEU A 381 -28.43 -5.55 -13.18
CA LEU A 381 -28.38 -4.16 -13.71
C LEU A 381 -28.95 -4.00 -15.13
N LEU A 382 -29.57 -5.05 -15.70
CA LEU A 382 -30.13 -5.02 -17.05
C LEU A 382 -31.65 -5.20 -17.13
N GLU A 383 -32.39 -5.11 -16.02
CA GLU A 383 -33.85 -4.98 -16.11
C GLU A 383 -34.26 -3.50 -16.23
N PRO A 384 -34.98 -3.12 -17.29
CA PRO A 384 -35.63 -1.81 -17.32
C PRO A 384 -36.75 -1.80 -16.29
N ASN A 385 -36.53 -1.13 -15.17
CA ASN A 385 -37.57 -0.81 -14.21
C ASN A 385 -38.64 0.06 -14.88
N HIS A 386 -39.70 -0.59 -15.36
CA HIS A 386 -40.97 0.03 -15.68
C HIS A 386 -41.66 0.36 -14.36
N PHE A 387 -41.39 1.55 -13.82
CA PHE A 387 -42.16 2.10 -12.71
C PHE A 387 -43.19 3.07 -13.28
N ASP A 388 -44.43 2.60 -13.35
CA ASP A 388 -45.59 3.46 -13.52
C ASP A 388 -45.72 4.34 -12.29
N ILE A 389 -45.67 5.65 -12.51
CA ILE A 389 -45.96 6.68 -11.51
C ILE A 389 -47.45 6.97 -11.66
N GLU A 390 -48.27 6.48 -10.74
CA GLU A 390 -49.59 7.04 -10.47
C GLU A 390 -49.52 7.89 -9.19
N ASP A 391 -50.22 9.02 -9.29
CA ASP A 391 -50.35 10.12 -8.35
C ASP A 391 -50.92 9.71 -6.99
N ASP A 392 -50.38 10.27 -5.90
CA ASP A 392 -51.18 10.79 -4.78
C ASP A 392 -50.32 11.58 -3.76
N ILE A 393 -50.28 12.90 -3.98
CA ILE A 393 -50.77 14.00 -3.12
C ILE A 393 -50.59 13.92 -1.57
N ASP A 394 -49.96 15.00 -1.07
CA ASP A 394 -50.08 15.69 0.25
C ASP A 394 -49.70 15.00 1.57
N GLN A 395 -48.56 15.40 2.15
CA GLN A 395 -48.51 16.51 3.15
C GLN A 395 -47.07 16.81 3.65
N PRO A 396 -46.78 18.06 4.10
CA PRO A 396 -45.45 18.56 4.43
C PRO A 396 -45.14 18.45 5.92
N VAL A 397 -43.86 18.54 6.32
CA VAL A 397 -43.39 19.15 7.60
C VAL A 397 -41.85 19.13 7.71
N PHE A 398 -41.29 20.35 7.81
CA PHE A 398 -40.04 20.79 8.45
C PHE A 398 -38.67 20.74 7.74
N GLU A 399 -38.34 21.90 7.16
CA GLU A 399 -37.12 22.69 7.38
C GLU A 399 -36.20 22.25 8.54
N LEU A 400 -34.90 22.09 8.23
CA LEU A 400 -33.78 22.89 8.76
C LEU A 400 -32.45 22.21 8.45
N TYR A 401 -31.67 22.75 7.51
CA TYR A 401 -30.24 23.07 7.70
C TYR A 401 -29.69 23.82 6.49
N LYS A 402 -29.54 25.15 6.63
CA LYS A 402 -28.72 25.97 5.72
C LYS A 402 -27.26 25.89 6.15
N PRO A 403 -26.29 25.58 5.28
CA PRO A 403 -24.88 25.74 5.61
C PRO A 403 -24.53 27.24 5.59
N LYS A 404 -23.92 27.72 6.67
CA LYS A 404 -23.33 29.06 6.75
C LYS A 404 -22.09 29.14 5.85
N GLU A 405 -22.08 30.13 4.97
CA GLU A 405 -20.86 30.67 4.38
C GLU A 405 -19.91 31.14 5.49
N LYS A 406 -18.65 30.73 5.41
CA LYS A 406 -17.52 31.49 5.97
C LYS A 406 -16.36 31.45 4.99
N GLN A 407 -16.12 32.62 4.41
CA GLN A 407 -14.82 33.05 3.94
C GLN A 407 -13.83 33.05 5.11
N THR A 408 -12.64 32.48 4.91
CA THR A 408 -11.39 33.05 5.45
C THR A 408 -10.21 32.60 4.60
N ASN A 409 -9.51 33.60 4.07
CA ASN A 409 -8.16 33.53 3.51
C ASN A 409 -7.17 32.88 4.48
N HIS A 410 -6.32 31.97 4.00
CA HIS A 410 -4.96 31.84 4.51
C HIS A 410 -4.00 31.31 3.44
N THR A 411 -3.16 32.22 2.96
CA THR A 411 -1.89 32.00 2.26
C THR A 411 -0.93 31.17 3.11
N TRP A 412 -0.41 30.07 2.57
CA TRP A 412 0.76 29.39 3.11
C TRP A 412 2.01 29.89 2.39
N ARG A 413 2.89 30.55 3.14
CA ARG A 413 4.27 30.86 2.73
C ARG A 413 5.15 29.65 3.02
N TYR A 414 5.87 29.19 2.00
CA TYR A 414 7.03 28.33 2.16
C TYR A 414 8.19 29.16 2.71
N HIS A 415 8.84 28.69 3.77
CA HIS A 415 10.18 29.14 4.13
C HIS A 415 11.20 28.11 3.63
N THR A 416 12.19 28.69 2.94
CA THR A 416 13.46 28.19 2.41
C THR A 416 14.23 27.26 3.31
#